data_AF-V2XJ39-F1
#
_entry.id   AF-V2XJ39-F1
#
_cell.length_a   1.000
_cell.length_b   1.000
_cell.length_c   1.000
_cell.angle_alpha   90.00
_cell.angle_beta   90.00
_cell.angle_gamma   90.00
#
_symmetry.space_group_name_H-M   'P 1'
#
loop_
_entity.id
_entity.type
_entity.pdbx_description
1 polymer ?
#
loop_
_entity_poly.entity_id
_entity_poly.type
_entity_poly.pdbx_seq_one_letter_code
_entity_poly.pdbx_strand_id
1 'polypeptide(L)'
;MRIDSIFYGLETEGIEKGGIMSELREKTLVTTREEVTSEYPFHGDLPMIYLGEIANMKEHGIFVGKSGKCYFGYHISNFRELSEEEV
;
A
#
# COMPACT_ATOMS: atom_id res chain seq x y z
N MET A 1 -6.61 23.21 0.97
CA MET A 1 -6.86 21.76 0.87
C MET A 1 -6.27 21.13 2.13
N ARG A 2 -7.10 20.71 3.09
CA ARG A 2 -6.62 20.06 4.33
C ARG A 2 -6.32 18.61 4.01
N ILE A 3 -5.07 18.20 4.21
CA ILE A 3 -4.66 16.79 4.15
C ILE A 3 -4.98 16.21 5.53
N ASP A 4 -6.26 15.87 5.75
CA ASP A 4 -6.72 15.17 6.96
C ASP A 4 -6.59 13.66 6.73
N SER A 5 -5.37 13.12 6.78
CA SER A 5 -5.09 11.68 6.78
C SER A 5 -3.71 11.48 7.42
N ILE A 6 -3.61 11.69 8.74
CA ILE A 6 -3.73 10.65 9.76
C ILE A 6 -2.64 9.57 9.55
N PHE A 7 -1.49 9.82 10.18
CA PHE A 7 -0.46 8.83 10.45
C PHE A 7 -1.00 7.87 11.53
N TYR A 8 -1.67 6.77 11.14
CA TYR A 8 -1.81 5.63 12.05
C TYR A 8 -0.71 4.63 11.70
N GLY A 9 0.35 4.66 12.53
CA GLY A 9 1.36 3.62 12.55
C GLY A 9 0.72 2.30 13.00
N LEU A 10 0.84 1.29 12.14
CA LEU A 10 0.67 -0.11 12.53
C LEU A 10 2.08 -0.70 12.54
N GLU A 11 2.68 -0.71 13.73
CA GLU A 11 3.77 -1.63 14.04
C GLU A 11 3.16 -3.03 14.04
N THR A 12 3.54 -3.87 13.08
CA THR A 12 3.38 -5.32 13.23
C THR A 12 4.71 -5.97 12.89
N GLU A 13 5.37 -6.43 13.95
CA GLU A 13 6.58 -7.23 13.90
C GLU A 13 6.39 -8.50 13.07
N GLY A 14 7.46 -8.88 12.36
CA GLY A 14 7.75 -10.28 12.01
C GLY A 14 7.20 -10.77 10.68
N ILE A 15 7.90 -10.49 9.57
CA ILE A 15 7.97 -11.43 8.44
C ILE A 15 9.43 -11.54 7.97
N GLU A 16 10.07 -12.67 8.27
CA GLU A 16 11.39 -13.05 7.77
C GLU A 16 11.31 -13.76 6.41
N LYS A 17 12.24 -13.35 5.53
CA LYS A 17 12.94 -14.07 4.45
C LYS A 17 12.14 -14.92 3.46
N GLY A 18 12.11 -14.44 2.21
CA GLY A 18 12.11 -15.35 1.06
C GLY A 18 11.59 -14.76 -0.23
N GLY A 19 12.37 -13.88 -0.87
CA GLY A 19 12.14 -13.47 -2.25
C GLY A 19 12.19 -11.97 -2.40
N ILE A 20 13.09 -11.51 -3.28
CA ILE A 20 13.10 -10.15 -3.82
C ILE A 20 11.80 -10.00 -4.61
N MET A 21 10.69 -9.73 -3.95
CA MET A 21 9.43 -9.47 -4.63
C MET A 21 9.52 -8.06 -5.18
N SER A 22 9.55 -8.01 -6.51
CA SER A 22 9.59 -6.84 -7.38
C SER A 22 9.04 -5.59 -6.72
N GLU A 23 9.90 -4.59 -6.57
CA GLU A 23 9.51 -3.23 -6.23
C GLU A 23 8.25 -2.85 -7.03
N LEU A 24 7.19 -2.41 -6.35
CA LEU A 24 5.99 -1.93 -7.02
C LEU A 24 6.37 -0.83 -8.01
N ARG A 25 5.85 -0.88 -9.23
CA ARG A 25 6.07 0.18 -10.21
C ARG A 25 5.25 1.40 -9.81
N GLU A 26 5.88 2.58 -9.87
CA GLU A 26 5.18 3.83 -9.65
C GLU A 26 3.97 3.93 -10.60
N LYS A 27 2.87 4.48 -10.08
CA LYS A 27 1.58 4.67 -10.76
C LYS A 27 0.83 3.38 -11.11
N THR A 28 1.22 2.23 -10.55
CA THR A 28 0.48 0.98 -10.72
C THR A 28 -0.74 0.90 -9.79
N LEU A 29 -1.78 0.20 -10.22
CA LEU A 29 -2.90 -0.17 -9.35
C LEU A 29 -2.51 -1.37 -8.51
N VAL A 30 -2.80 -1.29 -7.22
CA VAL A 30 -2.44 -2.31 -6.24
C VAL A 30 -3.63 -2.72 -5.40
N THR A 31 -3.60 -3.98 -4.97
CA THR A 31 -4.48 -4.53 -3.95
C THR A 31 -3.67 -5.25 -2.88
N THR A 32 -4.31 -5.61 -1.77
CA THR A 32 -3.70 -6.43 -0.72
C THR A 32 -3.53 -7.86 -1.19
N ARG A 33 -2.49 -8.54 -0.71
CA ARG A 33 -2.39 -9.99 -0.86
C ARG A 33 -3.55 -10.65 -0.10
N GLU A 34 -4.02 -11.80 -0.59
CA GLU A 34 -5.32 -12.43 -0.30
C GLU A 34 -5.62 -12.69 1.21
N GLU A 35 -4.62 -12.55 2.08
CA GLU A 35 -4.70 -12.90 3.50
C GLU A 35 -4.95 -11.70 4.45
N VAL A 36 -4.93 -10.45 3.96
CA VAL A 36 -4.97 -9.28 4.86
C VAL A 36 -5.98 -8.22 4.41
N THR A 37 -7.27 -8.58 4.42
CA THR A 37 -8.32 -7.72 3.88
C THR A 37 -9.09 -6.96 4.96
N SER A 38 -9.67 -7.60 5.98
CA SER A 38 -10.56 -6.89 6.92
C SER A 38 -9.86 -6.00 7.96
N GLU A 39 -8.59 -6.23 8.25
CA GLU A 39 -7.87 -5.53 9.31
C GLU A 39 -7.22 -4.21 8.86
N TYR A 40 -7.11 -3.99 7.55
CA TYR A 40 -6.53 -2.74 7.04
C TYR A 40 -7.55 -1.60 7.04
N PRO A 41 -7.21 -0.43 7.63
CA PRO A 41 -8.11 0.72 7.72
C PRO A 41 -8.51 1.32 6.36
N PHE A 42 -7.85 0.90 5.27
CA PHE A 42 -8.11 1.34 3.89
C PHE A 42 -8.75 0.25 3.02
N HIS A 43 -9.17 -0.91 3.57
CA HIS A 43 -9.73 -2.01 2.77
C HIS A 43 -10.89 -1.57 1.87
N GLY A 44 -11.78 -0.71 2.39
CA GLY A 44 -12.89 -0.16 1.63
C GLY A 44 -12.46 0.76 0.47
N ASP A 45 -11.20 1.20 0.45
CA ASP A 45 -10.64 2.12 -0.53
C ASP A 45 -9.70 1.47 -1.55
N LEU A 46 -9.56 0.14 -1.50
CA LEU A 46 -8.91 -0.66 -2.54
C LEU A 46 -9.76 -0.67 -3.84
N PRO A 47 -9.13 -0.82 -5.02
CA PRO A 47 -7.68 -0.81 -5.23
C PRO A 47 -7.11 0.61 -5.11
N MET A 48 -5.81 0.70 -4.86
CA MET A 48 -5.11 1.98 -4.70
C MET A 48 -4.07 2.17 -5.80
N ILE A 49 -3.70 3.41 -6.08
CA ILE A 49 -2.56 3.74 -6.94
C ILE A 49 -1.33 3.90 -6.05
N TYR A 50 -0.27 3.14 -6.31
CA TYR A 50 1.03 3.34 -5.65
C TYR A 50 1.78 4.51 -6.29
N LEU A 51 2.22 5.48 -5.49
CA LEU A 51 2.92 6.69 -5.95
C LEU A 51 4.44 6.67 -5.70
N GLY A 52 4.96 5.64 -5.05
CA GLY A 52 6.38 5.53 -4.73
C GLY A 52 6.67 5.42 -3.23
N GLU A 53 7.93 5.20 -2.90
CA GLU A 53 8.42 5.15 -1.52
C GLU A 53 8.54 6.55 -0.91
N ILE A 54 8.33 6.64 0.40
CA ILE A 54 8.58 7.86 1.16
C ILE A 54 10.10 8.04 1.31
N ALA A 55 10.60 9.22 0.93
CA ALA A 55 12.02 9.54 1.06
C ALA A 55 12.51 9.33 2.51
N ASN A 56 13.62 8.61 2.67
CA ASN A 56 14.21 8.22 3.96
C ASN A 56 13.37 7.24 4.81
N MET A 57 12.30 6.64 4.28
CA MET A 57 11.53 5.57 4.92
C MET A 57 11.44 4.36 3.97
N LYS A 58 12.51 3.58 3.92
CA LYS A 58 12.59 2.42 3.04
C LYS A 58 11.39 1.47 3.28
N GLU A 59 10.88 0.89 2.20
CA GLU A 59 9.75 -0.04 2.19
C GLU A 59 8.39 0.58 2.52
N HIS A 60 8.32 1.88 2.82
CA HIS A 60 7.07 2.55 3.15
C HIS A 60 6.55 3.35 1.95
N GLY A 61 5.36 2.99 1.48
CA GLY A 61 4.76 3.57 0.28
C GLY A 61 3.81 4.73 0.52
N ILE A 62 3.60 5.49 -0.55
CA ILE A 62 2.52 6.47 -0.72
C ILE A 62 1.48 5.85 -1.64
N PHE A 63 0.20 5.90 -1.25
CA PHE A 63 -0.89 5.32 -2.01
C PHE A 63 -2.06 6.30 -2.11
N VAL A 64 -2.83 6.22 -3.20
CA VAL A 64 -4.09 6.96 -3.37
C VAL A 64 -5.20 5.96 -3.59
N GLY A 65 -6.14 5.90 -2.65
CA GLY A 65 -7.32 5.03 -2.79
C GLY A 65 -8.34 5.57 -3.77
N LYS A 66 -9.28 4.71 -4.19
CA LYS A 66 -10.31 5.08 -5.17
C LYS A 66 -11.18 6.27 -4.74
N SER A 67 -11.28 6.54 -3.44
CA SER A 67 -11.97 7.70 -2.87
C SER A 67 -11.22 9.02 -3.06
N GLY A 68 -9.96 8.97 -3.52
CA GLY A 68 -9.06 10.12 -3.61
C GLY A 68 -8.33 10.43 -2.30
N LYS A 69 -8.48 9.60 -1.26
CA LYS A 69 -7.70 9.72 -0.02
C LYS A 69 -6.27 9.25 -0.25
N CYS A 70 -5.32 9.97 0.35
CA CYS A 70 -3.92 9.60 0.33
C CYS A 70 -3.57 8.83 1.62
N TYR A 71 -2.83 7.74 1.45
CA TYR A 71 -2.35 6.86 2.50
C TYR A 71 -0.82 6.84 2.47
N PHE A 72 -0.20 6.90 3.64
CA PHE A 72 1.25 7.01 3.79
C PHE A 72 1.72 6.05 4.87
N GLY A 73 2.94 5.50 4.72
CA GLY A 73 3.59 4.77 5.80
C GLY A 73 3.22 3.29 5.89
N TYR A 74 2.70 2.70 4.82
CA TYR A 74 2.43 1.26 4.76
C TYR A 74 3.55 0.49 4.07
N HIS A 75 3.87 -0.70 4.56
CA HIS A 75 4.85 -1.58 3.95
C HIS A 75 4.41 -2.01 2.55
N ILE A 76 5.26 -1.76 1.55
CA ILE A 76 5.01 -2.11 0.14
C ILE A 76 4.90 -3.62 -0.09
N SER A 77 5.48 -4.44 0.78
CA SER A 77 5.48 -5.91 0.71
C SER A 77 4.10 -6.54 0.90
N ASN A 78 3.15 -5.83 1.52
CA ASN A 78 1.79 -6.35 1.78
C ASN A 78 0.86 -6.21 0.57
N PHE A 79 1.34 -5.58 -0.49
CA PHE A 79 0.59 -5.32 -1.71
C PHE A 79 1.08 -6.18 -2.88
N ARG A 80 0.23 -6.28 -3.89
CA ARG A 80 0.57 -6.77 -5.22
C ARG A 80 -0.02 -5.83 -6.27
N GLU A 81 0.63 -5.76 -7.42
CA GLU A 81 0.05 -5.11 -8.60
C GLU A 81 -1.16 -5.92 -9.09
N LEU A 82 -2.17 -5.20 -9.58
CA LEU A 82 -3.29 -5.81 -10.30
C LEU A 82 -2.90 -6.10 -11.74
N SER A 83 -3.37 -7.22 -12.28
CA SER A 83 -3.27 -7.50 -13.72
C SER A 83 -4.36 -6.77 -14.51
N GLU A 84 -4.24 -6.74 -15.83
CA GLU A 84 -5.22 -6.07 -16.71
C GLU A 84 -6.63 -6.66 -16.58
N GLU A 85 -6.75 -7.94 -16.20
CA GLU A 85 -8.03 -8.62 -15.98
C GLU A 85 -8.70 -8.24 -14.66
N GLU A 86 -7.96 -7.63 -13.72
CA GLU A 86 -8.44 -7.27 -12.39
C GLU A 86 -8.77 -5.77 -12.24
N VAL A 87 -8.41 -4.95 -13.24
CA VAL A 87 -8.64 -3.50 -13.31
C VAL A 87 -10.01 -3.20 -13.94
#